data_AF-A0AAW4PRW5-F1
#
_entry.id   AF-A0AAW4PRW5-F1
#
_cell.length_a   1.000
_cell.length_b   1.000
_cell.length_c   1.000
_cell.angle_alpha   90.00
_cell.angle_beta   90.00
_cell.angle_gamma   90.00
#
_symmetry.space_group_name_H-M   'P 1'
#
loop_
_entity.id
_entity.type
_entity.pdbx_description
1 polymer ?
#
loop_
_entity_poly.entity_id
_entity_poly.type
_entity_poly.pdbx_seq_one_letter_code
_entity_poly.pdbx_strand_id
1 'polypeptide(L)'
;MSSLESSEATEPSADEDPETVAVTVEEGELTVSIPDDATASEAAAVTAAVGAHITDRQRAAAAAAASEQPTEYVDAWKLAGRLERFGRRRRPADVERGDEWSAAARARY
;
A
#
# COMPACT_ATOMS: atom_id res chain seq x y z
N MET A 1 23.75 -59.44 -25.56
CA MET A 1 24.34 -58.11 -25.85
C MET A 1 23.23 -57.10 -25.72
N SER A 2 23.22 -56.35 -24.62
CA SER A 2 22.24 -55.28 -24.37
C SER A 2 22.53 -54.11 -25.31
N SER A 3 21.58 -53.76 -26.15
CA SER A 3 21.61 -52.48 -26.88
C SER A 3 21.01 -51.44 -25.94
N LEU A 4 21.85 -50.51 -25.47
CA LEU A 4 21.40 -49.31 -24.78
C LEU A 4 20.70 -48.46 -25.83
N GLU A 5 19.37 -48.38 -25.71
CA GLU A 5 18.56 -47.41 -26.45
C GLU A 5 19.05 -46.02 -26.05
N SER A 6 19.50 -45.25 -27.05
CA SER A 6 19.99 -43.90 -26.85
C SER A 6 18.88 -43.06 -26.24
N SER A 7 19.13 -42.55 -25.03
CA SER A 7 18.31 -41.52 -24.42
C SER A 7 18.45 -40.28 -25.31
N GLU A 8 17.48 -40.09 -26.20
CA GLU A 8 17.32 -38.85 -26.95
C GLU A 8 17.01 -37.77 -25.92
N ALA A 9 18.05 -37.02 -25.56
CA ALA A 9 17.95 -35.85 -24.72
C ALA A 9 17.22 -34.78 -25.54
N THR A 10 15.92 -34.64 -25.32
CA THR A 10 15.17 -33.45 -25.71
C THR A 10 15.79 -32.27 -24.97
N GLU A 11 16.62 -31.50 -25.67
CA GLU A 11 17.07 -30.20 -25.19
C GLU A 11 15.83 -29.28 -25.10
N PRO A 12 15.54 -28.65 -23.95
CA PRO A 12 14.44 -27.70 -23.87
C PRO A 12 14.83 -26.46 -24.66
N SER A 13 14.11 -26.21 -25.76
CA SER A 13 14.18 -24.95 -26.50
C SER A 13 13.79 -23.81 -25.56
N ALA A 14 14.73 -22.92 -25.25
CA ALA A 14 14.56 -21.82 -24.30
C ALA A 14 13.83 -20.59 -24.91
N ASP A 15 12.88 -20.81 -25.81
CA ASP A 15 12.19 -19.77 -26.59
C ASP A 15 10.66 -20.05 -26.65
N GLU A 16 10.08 -20.49 -25.54
CA GLU A 16 8.62 -20.44 -25.34
C GLU A 16 8.28 -19.15 -24.58
N ASP A 17 7.44 -18.31 -25.18
CA ASP A 17 6.88 -17.14 -24.53
C ASP A 17 6.06 -17.58 -23.31
N PRO A 18 6.28 -16.99 -22.12
CA PRO A 18 5.64 -17.46 -20.90
C PRO A 18 4.12 -17.37 -21.00
N GLU A 19 3.44 -18.45 -20.61
CA GLU A 19 1.97 -18.50 -20.60
C GLU A 19 1.41 -17.33 -19.77
N THR A 20 0.71 -16.42 -20.45
CA THR A 20 0.19 -15.20 -19.83
C THR A 20 -1.29 -15.36 -19.54
N VAL A 21 -1.66 -15.20 -18.27
CA VAL A 21 -3.04 -15.33 -17.81
C VAL A 21 -3.59 -13.96 -17.44
N ALA A 22 -4.75 -13.61 -17.98
CA ALA A 22 -5.46 -12.38 -17.63
C ALA A 22 -6.32 -12.61 -16.37
N VAL A 23 -6.12 -11.77 -15.37
CA VAL A 23 -6.91 -11.73 -14.13
C VAL A 23 -7.75 -10.46 -14.14
N THR A 24 -9.07 -10.59 -14.08
CA THR A 24 -9.98 -9.44 -13.98
C THR A 24 -10.11 -8.99 -12.52
N VAL A 25 -9.78 -7.73 -12.25
CA VAL A 25 -9.94 -7.08 -10.94
C VAL A 25 -10.89 -5.89 -11.10
N GLU A 26 -11.48 -5.39 -10.00
CA GLU A 26 -12.45 -4.28 -10.07
C GLU A 26 -11.89 -3.01 -10.75
N GLU A 27 -10.57 -2.79 -10.70
CA GLU A 27 -9.89 -1.64 -11.30
C GLU A 27 -9.45 -1.86 -12.77
N GLY A 28 -9.61 -3.07 -13.31
CA GLY A 28 -9.22 -3.39 -14.68
C GLY A 28 -8.71 -4.82 -14.87
N GLU A 29 -8.20 -5.09 -16.07
CA GLU A 29 -7.56 -6.37 -16.41
C GLU A 29 -6.08 -6.34 -16.06
N LEU A 30 -5.60 -7.38 -15.39
CA LEU A 30 -4.24 -7.52 -14.92
C LEU A 30 -3.62 -8.76 -15.55
N THR A 31 -2.58 -8.57 -16.36
CA THR A 31 -1.87 -9.66 -17.02
C THR A 31 -0.79 -10.20 -16.09
N VAL A 32 -0.88 -11.48 -15.74
CA VAL A 32 0.09 -12.19 -14.89
C VAL A 32 0.81 -13.22 -15.75
N SER A 33 2.14 -13.13 -15.79
CA SER A 33 2.99 -14.15 -16.42
C SER A 33 3.14 -15.33 -15.47
N ILE A 34 2.82 -16.53 -15.95
CA ILE A 34 2.99 -17.77 -15.22
C ILE A 34 4.15 -18.54 -15.88
N PRO A 35 4.99 -19.27 -15.10
CA PRO A 35 6.01 -20.15 -15.67
C PRO A 35 5.40 -21.28 -16.50
N ASP A 36 6.06 -21.68 -17.58
CA ASP A 36 5.55 -22.73 -18.49
C ASP A 36 5.54 -24.13 -17.86
N ASP A 37 6.34 -24.35 -16.81
CA ASP A 37 6.37 -25.58 -16.02
C ASP A 37 5.30 -25.61 -14.92
N ALA A 38 4.53 -24.54 -14.73
CA ALA A 38 3.50 -24.48 -13.70
C ALA A 38 2.31 -25.37 -14.05
N THR A 39 1.93 -26.22 -13.11
CA THR A 39 0.68 -26.97 -13.23
C THR A 39 -0.53 -26.05 -13.11
N ALA A 40 -1.68 -26.47 -13.65
CA ALA A 40 -2.93 -25.71 -13.52
C ALA A 40 -3.30 -25.37 -12.05
N SER A 41 -2.94 -26.25 -11.11
CA SER A 41 -3.15 -26.01 -9.68
C SER A 41 -2.24 -24.90 -9.14
N GLU A 42 -0.98 -24.86 -9.58
CA GLU A 42 -0.03 -23.82 -9.18
C GLU A 42 -0.38 -22.48 -9.82
N ALA A 43 -0.74 -22.47 -11.10
CA ALA A 43 -1.25 -21.27 -11.78
C ALA A 43 -2.49 -20.70 -11.08
N ALA A 44 -3.43 -21.56 -10.67
CA ALA A 44 -4.59 -21.17 -9.87
C ALA A 44 -4.20 -20.61 -8.50
N ALA A 45 -3.20 -21.19 -7.84
CA ALA A 45 -2.72 -20.70 -6.55
C ALA A 45 -2.05 -19.32 -6.67
N VAL A 46 -1.24 -19.11 -7.70
CA VAL A 46 -0.57 -17.82 -7.97
C VAL A 46 -1.62 -16.74 -8.27
N THR A 47 -2.54 -17.00 -9.20
CA THR A 47 -3.60 -16.05 -9.56
C THR A 47 -4.49 -15.72 -8.36
N ALA A 48 -4.87 -16.71 -7.55
CA ALA A 48 -5.63 -16.49 -6.31
C ALA A 48 -4.85 -15.64 -5.29
N ALA A 49 -3.55 -15.90 -5.10
CA ALA A 49 -2.71 -15.14 -4.18
C ALA A 49 -2.58 -13.67 -4.62
N VAL A 50 -2.37 -13.43 -5.91
CA VAL A 50 -2.30 -12.07 -6.47
C VAL A 50 -3.63 -11.33 -6.30
N GLY A 51 -4.76 -11.97 -6.65
CA GLY A 51 -6.09 -11.37 -6.49
C GLY A 51 -6.44 -11.06 -5.03
N ALA A 52 -6.09 -11.96 -4.11
CA ALA A 52 -6.27 -11.75 -2.67
C ALA A 52 -5.43 -10.56 -2.16
N HIS A 53 -4.16 -10.46 -2.57
CA HIS A 53 -3.28 -9.36 -2.18
C HIS A 53 -3.77 -8.00 -2.67
N ILE A 54 -4.25 -7.91 -3.90
CA ILE A 54 -4.81 -6.65 -4.44
C ILE A 54 -6.06 -6.24 -3.66
N THR A 55 -6.97 -7.19 -3.42
CA THR A 55 -8.19 -6.93 -2.64
C THR A 55 -7.85 -6.48 -1.20
N ASP A 56 -6.84 -7.09 -0.58
CA ASP A 56 -6.38 -6.70 0.75
C ASP A 56 -5.79 -5.28 0.77
N ARG A 57 -4.94 -4.94 -0.21
CA ARG A 57 -4.43 -3.58 -0.42
C ARG A 57 -5.54 -2.55 -0.56
N GLN A 58 -6.57 -2.86 -1.37
CA GLN A 58 -7.72 -1.97 -1.57
C GLN A 58 -8.52 -1.77 -0.26
N ARG A 59 -8.74 -2.84 0.52
CA ARG A 59 -9.37 -2.74 1.84
C ARG A 59 -8.55 -1.91 2.81
N ALA A 60 -7.24 -2.10 2.84
CA ALA A 60 -6.34 -1.31 3.68
C ALA A 60 -6.35 0.17 3.30
N ALA A 61 -6.34 0.48 2.00
CA ALA A 61 -6.45 1.85 1.50
C ALA A 61 -7.80 2.49 1.85
N ALA A 62 -8.91 1.76 1.69
CA ALA A 62 -10.24 2.23 2.08
C ALA A 62 -10.33 2.48 3.60
N ALA A 63 -9.74 1.61 4.42
CA ALA A 63 -9.67 1.80 5.86
C ALA A 63 -8.81 3.01 6.25
N ALA A 64 -7.68 3.22 5.57
CA ALA A 64 -6.82 4.39 5.77
C ALA A 64 -7.56 5.68 5.43
N ALA A 65 -8.22 5.75 4.27
CA ALA A 65 -9.04 6.90 3.87
C ALA A 65 -10.21 7.17 4.83
N ALA A 66 -10.83 6.11 5.38
CA ALA A 66 -11.86 6.27 6.41
C ALA A 66 -11.30 6.76 7.76
N SER A 67 -10.02 6.49 8.04
CA SER A 67 -9.31 6.94 9.25
C SER A 67 -8.70 8.33 9.13
N GLU A 68 -8.58 8.88 7.91
CA GLU A 68 -8.16 10.26 7.66
C GLU A 68 -9.23 11.24 8.15
N GLN A 69 -9.20 11.52 9.45
CA GLN A 69 -9.95 12.64 10.00
C GLN A 69 -9.22 13.93 9.65
N PRO A 70 -9.93 14.96 9.14
CA PRO A 70 -9.30 16.24 8.87
C PRO A 70 -8.71 16.79 10.16
N THR A 71 -7.41 17.09 10.15
CA THR A 71 -6.73 17.76 11.27
C THR A 71 -7.43 19.08 11.55
N GLU A 72 -8.14 19.14 12.68
CA GLU A 72 -8.85 20.35 13.07
C GLU A 72 -7.89 21.29 13.79
N TYR A 73 -7.61 22.45 13.18
CA TYR A 73 -6.77 23.48 13.78
C TYR A 73 -7.59 24.39 14.70
N VAL A 74 -6.91 24.91 15.73
CA VAL A 74 -7.50 25.86 16.69
C VAL A 74 -7.47 27.27 16.10
N ASP A 75 -8.54 28.03 16.28
CA ASP A 75 -8.56 29.45 15.94
C ASP A 75 -7.49 30.18 16.74
N ALA A 76 -6.41 30.56 16.07
CA ALA A 76 -5.29 31.14 16.77
C ALA A 76 -5.49 32.63 17.15
N TRP A 77 -6.60 33.29 16.77
CA TRP A 77 -7.04 34.54 17.41
C TRP A 77 -7.63 34.28 18.80
N LYS A 78 -8.42 33.22 18.93
CA LYS A 78 -8.94 32.76 20.24
C LYS A 78 -7.80 32.32 21.17
N LEU A 79 -6.77 31.66 20.61
CA LEU A 79 -5.55 31.31 21.36
C LEU A 79 -4.74 32.57 21.74
N ALA A 80 -4.59 33.54 20.83
CA ALA A 80 -3.88 34.79 21.09
C ALA A 80 -4.50 35.57 22.26
N GLY A 81 -5.82 35.72 22.31
CA GLY A 81 -6.49 36.40 23.43
C GLY A 81 -6.35 35.67 24.78
N ARG A 82 -6.05 34.35 24.79
CA ARG A 82 -5.67 33.63 26.02
C ARG A 82 -4.20 33.88 26.39
N LEU A 83 -3.31 33.90 25.41
CA LEU A 83 -1.86 34.15 25.60
C LEU A 83 -1.54 35.58 26.04
N GLU A 84 -2.33 36.56 25.60
CA GLU A 84 -2.20 37.97 26.04
C GLU A 84 -2.31 38.12 27.57
N ARG A 85 -3.15 37.32 28.23
CA ARG A 85 -3.28 37.32 29.70
C ARG A 85 -1.99 36.92 30.41
N PHE A 86 -1.11 36.21 29.72
CA PHE A 86 0.20 35.79 30.21
C PHE A 86 1.35 36.66 29.65
N GLY A 87 1.03 37.82 29.06
CA GLY A 87 2.01 38.78 28.53
C GLY A 87 2.75 38.32 27.28
N ARG A 88 2.25 37.29 26.57
CA ARG A 88 2.89 36.76 25.36
C ARG A 88 2.35 37.44 24.11
N ARG A 89 3.25 37.92 23.25
CA ARG A 89 2.92 38.57 21.96
C ARG A 89 3.07 37.66 20.75
N ARG A 90 3.88 36.59 20.84
CA ARG A 90 4.10 35.66 19.72
C ARG A 90 3.02 34.58 19.70
N ARG A 91 2.27 34.53 18.59
CA ARG A 91 1.19 33.57 18.34
C ARG A 91 1.76 32.26 17.80
N PRO A 92 1.41 31.10 18.37
CA PRO A 92 1.60 29.80 17.72
C PRO A 92 0.72 29.70 16.46
N ALA A 93 1.32 29.32 15.33
CA ALA A 93 0.61 28.97 14.11
C ALA A 93 0.32 27.46 14.09
N ASP A 94 -0.69 27.06 13.33
CA ASP A 94 -1.00 25.66 13.01
C ASP A 94 -1.09 24.74 14.24
N VAL A 95 -1.75 25.24 15.30
CA VAL A 95 -1.98 24.45 16.52
C VAL A 95 -3.14 23.51 16.26
N GLU A 96 -2.86 22.21 16.29
CA GLU A 96 -3.90 21.18 16.23
C GLU A 96 -4.78 21.22 17.49
N ARG A 97 -6.05 20.90 17.33
CA ARG A 97 -7.00 20.83 18.45
C ARG A 97 -6.59 19.73 19.42
N GLY A 98 -6.47 20.09 20.71
CA GLY A 98 -5.94 19.23 21.77
C GLY A 98 -4.48 19.49 22.09
N ASP A 99 -3.74 20.13 21.19
CA ASP A 99 -2.31 20.43 21.34
C ASP A 99 -2.03 21.85 21.85
N GLU A 100 -3.06 22.56 22.32
CA GLU A 100 -2.95 23.95 22.78
C GLU A 100 -1.96 24.12 23.91
N TRP A 101 -1.89 23.14 24.82
CA TRP A 101 -0.98 23.17 25.97
C TRP A 101 0.47 22.92 25.56
N SER A 102 0.69 21.99 24.63
CA SER A 102 2.01 21.73 24.03
C SER A 102 2.51 22.94 23.26
N ALA A 103 1.65 23.57 22.46
CA ALA A 103 1.97 24.80 21.73
C ALA A 103 2.27 25.98 22.69
N ALA A 104 1.48 26.13 23.76
CA ALA A 104 1.71 27.16 24.77
C ALA A 104 3.03 26.93 25.54
N ALA A 105 3.41 25.68 25.79
CA ALA A 105 4.69 25.34 26.42
C ALA A 105 5.89 25.68 25.52
N ARG A 106 5.81 25.40 24.20
CA ARG A 106 6.86 25.77 23.24
C ARG A 106 7.01 27.28 23.09
N ALA A 107 5.90 28.03 23.15
CA ALA A 107 5.93 29.49 23.17
C ALA A 107 6.54 30.09 24.45
N ARG A 108 6.94 29.26 25.43
CA ARG A 108 7.72 29.73 26.58
C ARG A 108 9.21 29.95 26.28
N TYR A 109 9.74 29.39 25.19
CA TYR A 109 11.14 29.55 24.76
C TYR A 109 11.26 30.45 23.52
#